data_AF-A0A1X0RY87-F1
#
_entry.id   AF-A0A1X0RY87-F1
#
_cell.length_a   1.000
_cell.length_b   1.000
_cell.length_c   1.000
_cell.angle_alpha   90.00
_cell.angle_beta   90.00
_cell.angle_gamma   90.00
#
_symmetry.space_group_name_H-M   'P 1'
#
loop_
_entity.id
_entity.type
_entity.pdbx_description
1 polymer ?
#
loop_
_entity_poly.entity_id
_entity_poly.type
_entity_poly.pdbx_seq_one_letter_code
_entity_poly.pdbx_strand_id
1 'polypeptide(L)'
;FHLNLYNYYEALESTELDETLQLDLNDEEKSFLDLPKIIGTLAGDIDLDCGYFRQRKKLERKKKETEEGKKIQALEDAMSKASTESSANTITGLASKFRSNFDNRNQMRAFYCSAKNINQQRHIEVQKAHYCHQLCRKERLKLMHTAENDDKSKKLLMFVGDRRTGVGSRIKGFRQYGG
;
A
#
# COMPACT_ATOMS: atom_id res chain seq x y z
N PHE A 1 9.26 -14.71 30.11
CA PHE A 1 9.69 -14.07 28.85
C PHE A 1 8.84 -12.83 28.53
N HIS A 2 7.51 -12.94 28.46
CA HIS A 2 6.64 -11.79 28.18
C HIS A 2 6.63 -10.69 29.25
N LEU A 3 6.77 -11.03 30.54
CA LEU A 3 6.89 -10.05 31.62
C LEU A 3 8.19 -9.23 31.56
N ASN A 4 9.31 -9.86 31.18
CA ASN A 4 10.58 -9.13 31.05
C ASN A 4 10.54 -8.15 29.86
N LEU A 5 9.85 -8.50 28.77
CA LEU A 5 9.63 -7.60 27.65
C LEU A 5 8.67 -6.46 28.02
N TYR A 6 7.58 -6.75 28.74
CA TYR A 6 6.64 -5.73 29.21
C TYR A 6 7.33 -4.69 30.10
N ASN A 7 8.10 -5.14 31.10
CA ASN A 7 8.84 -4.25 31.99
C ASN A 7 9.92 -3.44 31.25
N TYR A 8 10.50 -3.99 30.16
CA TYR A 8 11.48 -3.29 29.34
C TYR A 8 10.86 -2.14 28.54
N TYR A 9 9.68 -2.35 27.96
CA TYR A 9 8.97 -1.30 27.21
C TYR A 9 8.35 -0.25 28.13
N GLU A 10 7.84 -0.65 29.30
CA GLU A 10 7.30 0.26 30.31
C GLU A 10 8.39 1.20 30.88
N ALA A 11 9.61 0.69 31.05
CA ALA A 11 10.77 1.50 31.45
C ALA A 11 11.15 2.54 30.37
N LEU A 12 11.08 2.18 29.09
CA LEU A 12 11.36 3.08 27.96
C LEU A 12 10.29 4.17 27.77
N GLU A 13 9.05 3.89 28.16
CA GLU A 13 7.93 4.84 28.06
C GLU A 13 7.93 5.85 29.21
N SER A 14 8.53 5.49 30.36
CA SER A 14 8.64 6.35 31.55
C SER A 14 9.77 7.38 31.51
N THR A 15 10.73 7.23 30.59
CA THR A 15 11.78 8.23 30.35
C THR A 15 11.31 9.20 29.26
N GLU A 16 10.69 10.30 29.68
CA GLU A 16 10.63 11.51 28.87
C GLU A 16 12.05 11.81 28.36
N LEU A 17 12.26 11.63 27.06
CA LEU A 17 13.13 12.39 26.15
C LEU A 17 14.25 13.25 26.78
N ASP A 18 15.05 12.70 27.68
CA ASP A 18 16.32 13.30 28.08
C ASP A 18 17.37 12.81 27.08
N GLU A 19 17.92 13.78 26.34
CA GLU A 19 18.72 13.66 25.12
C GLU A 19 19.98 12.78 25.18
N THR A 20 20.28 12.06 26.26
CA THR A 20 21.49 11.24 26.35
C THR A 20 21.36 10.08 27.34
N LEU A 21 20.50 9.09 27.06
CA LEU A 21 20.82 7.73 27.50
C LEU A 21 22.01 7.24 26.67
N GLN A 22 23.22 7.66 27.06
CA GLN A 22 24.46 7.01 26.65
C GLN A 22 24.43 5.59 27.22
N LEU A 23 23.78 4.68 26.50
CA LEU A 23 24.06 3.26 26.64
C LEU A 23 25.55 3.11 26.31
N ASP A 24 26.35 2.73 27.31
CA ASP A 24 27.75 2.33 27.14
C ASP A 24 27.81 1.03 26.32
N LEU A 25 27.44 1.15 25.06
CA LEU A 25 27.52 0.11 24.04
C LEU A 25 28.96 0.10 23.53
N ASN A 26 29.52 -1.09 23.38
CA ASN A 26 30.81 -1.24 22.73
C ASN A 26 30.74 -0.67 21.30
N ASP A 27 31.87 -0.27 20.72
CA ASP A 27 31.90 0.33 19.37
C ASP A 27 31.30 -0.62 18.31
N GLU A 28 31.41 -1.93 18.50
CA GLU A 28 30.71 -2.94 17.68
C GLU A 28 29.19 -2.88 17.85
N GLU A 29 28.69 -2.65 19.06
CA GLU A 29 27.26 -2.59 19.36
C GLU A 29 26.61 -1.30 18.85
N LYS A 30 27.35 -0.18 18.89
CA LYS A 30 26.94 1.09 18.30
C LYS A 30 26.76 0.98 16.79
N SER A 31 27.56 0.16 16.10
CA SER A 31 27.40 -0.08 14.66
C SER A 31 26.07 -0.73 14.28
N PHE A 32 25.41 -1.45 15.21
CA PHE A 32 24.08 -2.02 14.97
C PHE A 32 22.95 -0.99 15.10
N LEU A 33 23.23 0.19 15.68
CA LEU A 33 22.27 1.30 15.76
C LEU A 33 22.28 2.17 14.49
N ASP A 34 23.30 2.05 13.65
CA ASP A 34 23.38 2.74 12.36
C ASP A 34 22.39 2.11 11.37
N LEU A 35 21.12 2.50 11.50
CA LEU A 35 20.09 2.14 10.55
C LEU A 35 20.43 2.74 9.18
N PRO A 36 20.33 1.95 8.10
CA PRO A 36 20.57 2.49 6.77
C PRO A 36 19.61 3.64 6.49
N LYS A 37 20.15 4.69 5.85
CA LYS A 37 19.42 5.91 5.53
C LYS A 37 18.15 5.58 4.74
N ILE A 38 16.99 5.82 5.35
CA ILE A 38 15.69 5.54 4.74
C ILE A 38 15.54 6.43 3.50
N ILE A 39 15.32 5.80 2.35
CA ILE A 39 15.02 6.50 1.11
C ILE A 39 13.51 6.73 1.11
N GLY A 40 13.08 7.89 1.59
CA GLY A 40 11.67 8.25 1.55
C GLY A 40 11.19 8.43 0.10
N THR A 41 10.27 7.58 -0.35
CA THR A 41 9.44 7.87 -1.53
C THR A 41 8.26 8.72 -1.08
N LEU A 42 8.03 9.86 -1.73
CA LEU A 42 6.87 10.71 -1.45
C LEU A 42 5.59 9.98 -1.90
N ALA A 43 4.51 10.17 -1.15
CA ALA A 43 3.21 9.57 -1.48
C ALA A 43 2.69 9.99 -2.87
N GLY A 44 3.01 11.23 -3.30
CA GLY A 44 2.67 11.73 -4.63
C GLY A 44 3.36 10.98 -5.78
N ASP A 45 4.62 10.62 -5.59
CA ASP A 45 5.39 9.87 -6.59
C ASP A 45 4.82 8.46 -6.78
N ILE A 46 4.41 7.83 -5.67
CA ILE A 46 3.77 6.52 -5.69
C ILE A 46 2.49 6.56 -6.52
N ASP A 47 1.61 7.55 -6.29
CA ASP A 47 0.33 7.67 -7.00
C ASP A 47 0.48 7.94 -8.50
N LEU A 48 1.53 8.68 -8.90
CA LEU A 48 1.87 8.93 -10.29
C LEU A 48 2.42 7.67 -10.97
N ASP A 49 3.36 6.99 -10.32
CA ASP A 49 4.10 5.87 -10.91
C ASP A 49 3.27 4.57 -10.97
N CYS A 50 2.35 4.36 -10.02
CA CYS A 50 1.47 3.19 -10.02
C CYS A 50 0.27 3.31 -10.96
N GLY A 51 0.06 4.48 -11.59
CA GLY A 51 -0.99 4.69 -12.59
C GLY A 51 -2.38 5.05 -12.04
N TYR A 52 -2.57 5.09 -10.71
CA TYR A 52 -3.84 5.52 -10.10
C TYR A 52 -4.19 6.97 -10.45
N PHE A 53 -3.21 7.87 -10.51
CA PHE A 53 -3.44 9.24 -10.96
C PHE A 53 -4.10 9.30 -12.36
N ARG A 54 -3.57 8.53 -13.32
CA ARG A 54 -4.08 8.48 -14.70
C ARG A 54 -5.50 7.91 -14.73
N GLN A 55 -5.79 6.91 -13.91
CA GLN A 55 -7.12 6.33 -13.80
C GLN A 55 -8.15 7.33 -13.29
N ARG A 56 -7.83 8.06 -12.20
CA ARG A 56 -8.70 9.10 -11.63
C ARG A 56 -8.99 10.18 -12.67
N LYS A 57 -7.97 10.69 -13.35
CA LYS A 57 -8.15 11.69 -14.42
C LYS A 57 -9.03 11.18 -15.57
N LYS A 58 -8.89 9.91 -15.96
CA LYS A 58 -9.73 9.30 -17.00
C LYS A 58 -11.18 9.19 -16.56
N LEU A 59 -11.44 8.81 -15.30
CA LEU A 59 -12.80 8.74 -14.75
C LEU A 59 -13.43 10.14 -14.62
N GLU A 60 -12.67 11.13 -14.11
CA GLU A 60 -13.12 12.53 -14.05
C GLU A 60 -13.53 13.06 -15.42
N ARG A 61 -12.72 12.80 -16.46
CA ARG A 61 -13.04 13.18 -17.84
C ARG A 61 -14.30 12.49 -18.34
N LYS A 62 -14.40 11.16 -18.17
CA LYS A 62 -15.60 10.40 -18.57
C LYS A 62 -16.86 10.96 -17.91
N LYS A 63 -16.81 11.30 -16.63
CA LYS A 63 -17.94 11.89 -15.91
C LYS A 63 -18.38 13.24 -16.48
N LYS A 64 -17.44 14.06 -16.95
CA LYS A 64 -17.73 15.38 -17.53
C LYS A 64 -18.18 15.31 -18.99
N GLU A 65 -17.57 14.43 -19.78
CA GLU A 65 -17.73 14.39 -21.23
C GLU A 65 -18.92 13.54 -21.69
N THR A 66 -19.24 12.44 -20.99
CA THR A 66 -20.29 11.52 -21.41
C THR A 66 -21.62 11.80 -20.73
N GLU A 67 -22.73 11.68 -21.45
CA GLU A 67 -24.07 11.84 -20.88
C GLU A 67 -24.37 10.82 -19.78
N GLU A 68 -23.90 9.58 -19.93
CA GLU A 68 -23.95 8.56 -18.87
C GLU A 68 -23.14 9.01 -17.65
N GLY A 69 -21.93 9.54 -17.86
CA GLY A 69 -21.07 10.05 -16.80
C GLY A 69 -21.69 11.20 -16.02
N LYS A 70 -22.38 12.12 -16.70
CA LYS A 70 -23.11 13.24 -16.06
C LYS A 70 -24.27 12.73 -15.21
N LYS A 71 -25.02 11.73 -15.69
CA LYS A 71 -26.08 11.07 -14.91
C LYS A 71 -25.52 10.42 -13.64
N ILE A 72 -24.38 9.74 -13.76
CA ILE A 72 -23.69 9.14 -12.62
C ILE A 72 -23.22 10.21 -11.63
N GLN A 73 -22.67 11.32 -12.09
CA GLN A 73 -22.29 12.44 -11.22
C GLN A 73 -23.50 13.00 -10.46
N ALA A 74 -24.63 13.24 -11.15
CA ALA A 74 -25.85 13.73 -10.51
C ALA A 74 -26.41 12.72 -9.49
N LEU A 75 -26.32 11.41 -9.78
CA LEU A 75 -26.70 10.36 -8.85
C LEU A 75 -25.81 10.33 -7.61
N GLU A 76 -24.50 10.47 -7.78
CA GLU A 76 -23.56 10.57 -6.66
C GLU A 76 -23.84 11.78 -5.77
N ASP A 77 -24.09 12.94 -6.38
CA ASP A 77 -24.42 14.17 -5.65
C ASP A 77 -25.76 14.03 -4.91
N ALA A 78 -26.75 13.38 -5.52
CA ALA A 78 -28.04 13.10 -4.90
C ALA A 78 -27.92 12.13 -3.72
N MET A 79 -27.11 11.07 -3.85
CA MET A 79 -26.85 10.12 -2.76
C MET A 79 -26.03 10.74 -1.63
N SER A 80 -25.08 11.62 -1.93
CA SER A 80 -24.31 12.35 -0.92
C SER A 80 -25.19 13.29 -0.09
N LYS A 81 -26.21 13.88 -0.71
CA LYS A 81 -27.19 14.76 -0.05
C LYS A 81 -28.34 14.01 0.63
N ALA A 82 -28.51 12.72 0.36
CA ALA A 82 -29.57 11.93 0.96
C ALA A 82 -29.26 11.70 2.45
N SER A 83 -29.89 12.49 3.33
CA SER A 83 -29.78 12.36 4.78
C SER A 83 -30.25 10.98 5.27
N THR A 84 -29.51 10.41 6.23
CA THR A 84 -29.88 9.21 6.97
C THR A 84 -31.13 9.37 7.84
N GLU A 85 -31.63 10.60 8.01
CA GLU A 85 -32.63 10.93 9.04
C GLU A 85 -34.09 10.91 8.60
N SER A 86 -34.40 10.57 7.34
CA SER A 86 -35.79 10.50 6.89
C SER A 86 -36.11 9.14 6.33
N SER A 87 -36.06 8.09 7.16
CA SER A 87 -36.61 6.79 6.75
C SER A 87 -38.12 6.92 6.66
N ALA A 88 -38.70 6.52 5.53
CA ALA A 88 -40.14 6.49 5.37
C ALA A 88 -40.76 5.67 6.51
N ASN A 89 -41.59 6.30 7.34
CA ASN A 89 -42.25 5.64 8.48
C ASN A 89 -43.34 4.64 8.03
N THR A 90 -43.44 4.38 6.72
CA THR A 90 -44.45 3.54 6.09
C THR A 90 -43.76 2.50 5.21
N ILE A 91 -44.21 1.23 5.31
CA ILE A 91 -43.67 0.08 4.58
C ILE A 91 -43.59 0.34 3.07
N THR A 92 -44.59 1.04 2.51
CA THR A 92 -44.65 1.42 1.09
C THR A 92 -43.54 2.39 0.68
N GLY A 93 -43.21 3.36 1.53
CA GLY A 93 -42.13 4.30 1.28
C GLY A 93 -40.75 3.68 1.45
N LEU A 94 -40.62 2.63 2.27
CA LEU A 94 -39.40 1.83 2.34
C LEU A 94 -39.20 1.00 1.06
N ALA A 95 -40.27 0.37 0.55
CA ALA A 95 -40.21 -0.42 -0.68
C ALA A 95 -39.87 0.44 -1.91
N SER A 96 -40.44 1.65 -2.03
CA SER A 96 -40.11 2.56 -3.13
C SER A 96 -38.66 3.03 -3.07
N LYS A 97 -38.16 3.40 -1.89
CA LYS A 97 -36.75 3.76 -1.69
C LYS A 97 -35.80 2.61 -2.03
N PHE A 98 -36.13 1.39 -1.60
CA PHE A 98 -35.33 0.21 -1.91
C PHE A 98 -35.22 0.00 -3.43
N ARG A 99 -36.33 0.10 -4.16
CA ARG A 99 -36.35 -0.08 -5.61
C ARG A 99 -35.56 0.99 -6.34
N SER A 100 -35.74 2.26 -5.98
CA SER A 100 -34.95 3.36 -6.54
C SER A 100 -33.45 3.20 -6.26
N ASN A 101 -33.07 2.78 -5.05
CA ASN A 101 -31.68 2.51 -4.71
C ASN A 101 -31.10 1.33 -5.50
N PHE A 102 -31.90 0.29 -5.73
CA PHE A 102 -31.48 -0.86 -6.54
C PHE A 102 -31.20 -0.46 -7.98
N ASP A 103 -32.07 0.35 -8.60
CA ASP A 103 -31.89 0.84 -9.96
C ASP A 103 -30.67 1.77 -10.05
N ASN A 104 -30.50 2.69 -9.09
CA ASN A 104 -29.33 3.56 -9.01
C ASN A 104 -28.03 2.75 -8.88
N ARG A 105 -28.03 1.70 -8.05
CA ARG A 105 -26.89 0.80 -7.88
C ARG A 105 -26.52 0.09 -9.19
N ASN A 106 -27.51 -0.35 -9.96
CA ASN A 106 -27.26 -1.02 -11.24
C ASN A 106 -26.63 -0.06 -12.26
N GLN A 107 -27.09 1.19 -12.32
CA GLN A 107 -26.51 2.21 -13.19
C GLN A 107 -25.06 2.52 -12.79
N MET A 108 -24.81 2.74 -11.49
CA MET A 108 -23.47 2.95 -10.94
C MET A 108 -22.54 1.77 -11.27
N ARG A 109 -23.02 0.53 -11.10
CA ARG A 109 -22.26 -0.68 -11.40
C ARG A 109 -21.92 -0.78 -12.88
N ALA A 110 -22.86 -0.47 -13.78
CA ALA A 110 -22.61 -0.51 -15.22
C ALA A 110 -21.49 0.47 -15.63
N PHE A 111 -21.48 1.67 -15.03
CA PHE A 111 -20.43 2.66 -15.31
C PHE A 111 -19.07 2.25 -14.73
N TYR A 112 -19.01 1.94 -13.43
CA TYR A 112 -17.74 1.66 -12.74
C TYR A 112 -17.18 0.27 -13.04
N CYS A 113 -18.02 -0.75 -13.03
CA CYS A 113 -17.65 -2.15 -13.24
C CYS A 113 -17.82 -2.61 -14.69
N SER A 114 -17.80 -1.69 -15.66
CA SER A 114 -17.74 -2.07 -17.08
C SER A 114 -16.52 -2.96 -17.34
N ALA A 115 -16.63 -3.91 -18.27
CA ALA A 115 -15.53 -4.81 -18.63
C ALA A 115 -14.23 -4.06 -18.97
N LYS A 116 -14.36 -2.91 -19.64
CA LYS A 116 -13.24 -2.01 -19.96
C LYS A 116 -12.57 -1.45 -18.70
N ASN A 117 -13.34 -1.02 -17.71
CA ASN A 117 -12.79 -0.50 -16.45
C ASN A 117 -12.20 -1.62 -15.59
N ILE A 118 -12.79 -2.82 -15.58
CA ILE A 118 -12.24 -3.99 -14.88
C ILE A 118 -10.87 -4.37 -15.47
N ASN A 119 -10.75 -4.43 -16.80
CA ASN A 119 -9.48 -4.72 -17.45
C ASN A 119 -8.43 -3.63 -17.19
N GLN A 120 -8.85 -2.35 -17.22
CA GLN A 120 -7.98 -1.24 -16.85
C GLN A 120 -7.50 -1.35 -15.39
N GLN A 121 -8.37 -1.72 -14.47
CA GLN A 121 -8.06 -1.92 -13.06
C GLN A 121 -7.02 -3.02 -12.87
N ARG A 122 -7.21 -4.18 -13.52
CA ARG A 122 -6.22 -5.27 -13.51
C ARG A 122 -4.85 -4.82 -14.02
N HIS A 123 -4.82 -4.00 -15.07
CA HIS A 123 -3.56 -3.47 -15.60
C HIS A 123 -2.84 -2.57 -14.59
N ILE A 124 -3.59 -1.73 -13.88
CA ILE A 124 -3.04 -0.85 -12.83
C ILE A 124 -2.53 -1.67 -11.64
N GLU A 125 -3.24 -2.72 -11.24
CA GLU A 125 -2.81 -3.62 -10.17
C GLU A 125 -1.47 -4.30 -10.52
N VAL A 126 -1.33 -4.76 -11.76
CA VAL A 126 -0.06 -5.31 -12.27
C VAL A 126 1.04 -4.24 -12.28
N GLN A 127 0.76 -3.03 -12.77
CA GLN A 127 1.72 -1.92 -12.75
C GLN A 127 2.17 -1.56 -11.34
N LYS A 128 1.24 -1.51 -10.37
CA LYS A 128 1.52 -1.27 -8.96
C LYS A 128 2.46 -2.34 -8.40
N ALA A 129 2.19 -3.62 -8.66
CA ALA A 129 3.05 -4.71 -8.22
C ALA A 129 4.47 -4.59 -8.80
N HIS A 130 4.59 -4.31 -10.10
CA HIS A 130 5.88 -4.05 -10.74
C HIS A 130 6.62 -2.86 -10.11
N TYR A 131 5.91 -1.77 -9.84
CA TYR A 131 6.48 -0.58 -9.22
C TYR A 131 7.00 -0.86 -7.81
N CYS A 132 6.23 -1.56 -6.97
CA CYS A 132 6.67 -1.99 -5.65
C CYS A 132 7.96 -2.85 -5.74
N HIS A 133 8.00 -3.83 -6.64
CA HIS A 133 9.21 -4.62 -6.85
C HIS A 133 10.40 -3.77 -7.31
N GLN A 134 10.17 -2.77 -8.16
CA GLN A 134 11.20 -1.85 -8.63
C GLN A 134 11.72 -0.97 -7.49
N LEU A 135 10.85 -0.48 -6.59
CA LEU A 135 11.23 0.26 -5.39
C LEU A 135 12.11 -0.60 -4.48
N CYS A 136 11.66 -1.81 -4.12
CA CYS A 136 12.44 -2.73 -3.29
C CYS A 136 13.78 -3.10 -3.95
N ARG A 137 13.86 -3.18 -5.29
CA ARG A 137 15.12 -3.38 -6.00
C ARG A 137 16.03 -2.16 -5.89
N LYS A 138 15.51 -0.94 -6.08
CA LYS A 138 16.27 0.31 -5.96
C LYS A 138 16.84 0.46 -4.55
N GLU A 139 16.05 0.17 -3.52
CA GLU A 139 16.48 0.15 -2.12
C GLU A 139 17.64 -0.84 -1.91
N ARG A 140 17.47 -2.10 -2.33
CA ARG A 140 18.53 -3.13 -2.23
C ARG A 140 19.83 -2.72 -2.93
N LEU A 141 19.74 -2.16 -4.14
CA LEU A 141 20.93 -1.72 -4.89
C LEU A 141 21.66 -0.58 -4.18
N LYS A 142 20.92 0.40 -3.62
CA LYS A 142 21.56 1.50 -2.89
C LYS A 142 22.28 1.00 -1.63
N LEU A 143 21.68 0.07 -0.88
CA LEU A 143 22.35 -0.59 0.25
C LEU A 143 23.63 -1.32 -0.17
N MET A 144 23.64 -1.93 -1.36
CA MET A 144 24.83 -2.59 -1.88
C MET A 144 25.95 -1.60 -2.24
N HIS A 145 25.62 -0.42 -2.77
CA HIS A 145 26.60 0.59 -3.17
C HIS A 145 27.10 1.47 -2.01
N THR A 146 26.30 1.73 -0.98
CA THR A 146 26.77 2.42 0.23
C THR A 146 27.81 1.63 1.00
N ALA A 147 27.83 0.30 0.82
CA ALA A 147 28.78 -0.61 1.44
C ALA A 147 30.10 -0.79 0.67
N GLU A 148 30.31 -0.10 -0.46
CA GLU A 148 31.56 -0.19 -1.24
C GLU A 148 32.70 0.69 -0.67
N ASN A 149 32.43 1.51 0.35
CA ASN A 149 33.47 2.28 1.05
C ASN A 149 34.17 1.50 2.18
N ASP A 150 33.70 0.30 2.54
CA ASP A 150 34.31 -0.54 3.58
C ASP A 150 34.75 -1.89 3.00
N ASP A 151 36.02 -1.95 2.58
CA ASP A 151 36.68 -3.02 1.81
C ASP A 151 36.81 -4.40 2.50
N LYS A 152 36.06 -4.71 3.58
CA LYS A 152 36.32 -5.91 4.41
C LYS A 152 35.16 -6.86 4.69
N SER A 153 33.91 -6.54 4.37
CA SER A 153 32.80 -7.46 4.66
C SER A 153 32.31 -8.20 3.41
N LYS A 154 32.52 -9.52 3.36
CA LYS A 154 31.80 -10.39 2.43
C LYS A 154 30.29 -10.26 2.75
N LYS A 155 29.58 -9.53 1.91
CA LYS A 155 28.17 -9.12 2.10
C LYS A 155 27.28 -10.33 2.40
N LEU A 156 26.69 -10.36 3.60
CA LEU A 156 25.75 -11.41 4.02
C LEU A 156 24.39 -11.15 3.37
N LEU A 157 24.13 -11.81 2.24
CA LEU A 157 22.84 -11.76 1.56
C LEU A 157 21.92 -12.80 2.23
N MET A 158 21.16 -12.38 3.24
CA MET A 158 20.17 -13.25 3.90
C MET A 158 18.93 -13.34 3.02
N PHE A 159 18.65 -14.54 2.52
CA PHE A 159 17.40 -14.82 1.83
C PHE A 159 16.40 -15.40 2.82
N VAL A 160 15.32 -14.67 3.06
CA VAL A 160 14.18 -15.14 3.86
C VAL A 160 13.12 -15.65 2.89
N GLY A 161 12.70 -16.91 3.04
CA GLY A 161 11.64 -17.51 2.25
C GLY A 161 10.84 -18.50 3.08
N ASP A 162 9.55 -18.60 2.79
CA ASP A 162 8.66 -19.55 3.47
C ASP A 162 9.09 -20.99 3.22
N ARG A 163 8.75 -21.87 4.17
CA ARG A 163 8.97 -23.33 4.05
C ARG A 163 8.26 -23.81 2.77
N ARG A 164 9.05 -24.17 1.74
CA ARG A 164 8.70 -24.65 0.36
C ARG A 164 9.06 -23.70 -0.79
N THR A 165 9.53 -22.48 -0.54
CA THR A 165 9.98 -21.56 -1.61
C THR A 165 11.29 -21.98 -2.29
N GLY A 166 12.00 -22.99 -1.77
CA GLY A 166 13.25 -23.49 -2.35
C GLY A 166 14.42 -22.51 -2.22
N VAL A 167 14.23 -21.39 -1.53
CA VAL A 167 15.24 -20.37 -1.30
C VAL A 167 16.47 -20.98 -0.60
N GLY A 168 17.64 -20.86 -1.23
CA GLY A 168 18.89 -21.45 -0.76
C GLY A 168 19.17 -22.88 -1.24
N SER A 169 18.18 -23.58 -1.82
CA SER A 169 18.37 -24.90 -2.44
C SER A 169 19.08 -24.80 -3.80
N ARG A 170 19.62 -25.92 -4.30
CA ARG A 170 20.25 -26.01 -5.63
C ARG A 170 19.44 -26.91 -6.54
N ILE A 171 19.06 -26.41 -7.73
CA ILE A 171 18.53 -27.24 -8.83
C ILE A 171 19.56 -27.23 -9.96
N LYS A 172 19.99 -28.42 -10.40
CA LYS A 172 20.99 -28.58 -11.46
C LYS A 172 22.28 -27.77 -11.21
N GLY A 173 22.71 -27.67 -9.95
CA GLY A 173 23.91 -26.91 -9.55
C GLY A 173 23.71 -25.40 -9.39
N PHE A 174 22.57 -24.84 -9.83
CA PHE A 174 22.26 -23.42 -9.67
C PHE A 174 21.51 -23.17 -8.36
N ARG A 175 21.97 -22.19 -7.57
CA ARG A 175 21.35 -21.82 -6.29
C ARG A 175 20.11 -20.96 -6.53
N GLN A 176 19.00 -21.29 -5.89
CA GLN A 176 17.77 -20.51 -5.96
C GLN A 176 17.83 -19.34 -4.99
N TYR A 177 17.57 -18.13 -5.52
CA TYR A 177 17.67 -16.86 -4.80
C TYR A 177 16.30 -16.17 -4.62
N GLY A 178 15.20 -16.88 -4.87
CA GLY A 178 13.83 -16.37 -4.74
C GLY A 178 12.81 -17.23 -5.49
N GLY A 179 11.54 -17.12 -5.10
CA GLY A 179 10.36 -17.65 -5.78
C GLY A 179 9.35 -16.55 -6.03
#